data_AF-A0A4P7CW20-F1
#
_entry.id   AF-A0A4P7CW20-F1
#
_cell.length_a   1.000
_cell.length_b   1.000
_cell.length_c   1.000
_cell.angle_alpha   90.00
_cell.angle_beta   90.00
_cell.angle_gamma   90.00
#
_symmetry.space_group_name_H-M   'P 1'
#
loop_
_entity.id
_entity.type
_entity.pdbx_description
1 polymer ?
#
loop_
_entity_poly.entity_id
_entity_poly.type
_entity_poly.pdbx_seq_one_letter_code
_entity_poly.pdbx_strand_id
1 'polypeptide(L)'
;MPRDVLILRVSRARSRGVPTIVMLDLRETAASLEQFVAGDIVLRGAAVLSTKFAHEVDRWRLDPLNEIRVGVTEIEQYSQGERLVTVTRFTTAAGGTLTVPYALATKPARGRRLWRAKASAAAASA
;
A
#
# COMPACT_ATOMS: atom_id res chain seq x y z
N MET A 1 -17.81 -9.17 -1.41
CA MET A 1 -16.46 -9.75 -1.61
C MET A 1 -15.60 -9.36 -0.44
N PRO A 2 -14.77 -10.26 0.12
CA PRO A 2 -13.85 -9.91 1.19
C PRO A 2 -12.95 -8.77 0.72
N ARG A 3 -12.82 -7.75 1.56
CA ARG A 3 -12.06 -6.53 1.24
C ARG A 3 -10.80 -6.56 2.09
N ASP A 4 -9.65 -6.58 1.42
CA ASP A 4 -8.38 -6.47 2.12
C ASP A 4 -8.31 -5.11 2.84
N VAL A 5 -7.77 -5.11 4.05
CA VAL A 5 -7.70 -3.91 4.89
C VAL A 5 -6.28 -3.39 4.88
N LEU A 6 -6.10 -2.12 4.52
CA LEU A 6 -4.85 -1.40 4.66
C LEU A 6 -4.71 -0.90 6.09
N ILE A 7 -3.63 -1.29 6.75
CA ILE A 7 -3.30 -0.82 8.10
C ILE A 7 -2.09 0.09 8.00
N LEU A 8 -2.24 1.34 8.42
CA LEU A 8 -1.14 2.32 8.44
C LEU A 8 -0.87 2.77 9.88
N ARG A 9 0.41 2.81 10.24
CA ARG A 9 0.88 3.46 11.45
C ARG A 9 1.37 4.85 11.07
N VAL A 10 0.69 5.89 11.54
CA VAL A 10 0.91 7.29 11.15
C VAL A 10 1.21 8.17 12.37
N SER A 11 1.94 9.25 12.15
CA SER A 11 2.24 10.24 13.19
C SER A 11 2.45 11.60 12.55
N ARG A 12 2.17 12.70 13.25
CA ARG A 12 2.63 14.01 12.82
C ARG A 12 4.15 14.06 12.71
N ALA A 13 4.65 14.74 11.70
CA ALA A 13 6.06 15.03 11.53
C ALA A 13 6.60 15.69 12.80
N ARG A 14 7.80 15.28 13.23
CA ARG A 14 8.50 15.79 14.42
C ARG A 14 7.76 15.56 15.76
N SER A 15 6.63 14.86 15.79
CA SER A 15 5.98 14.45 17.03
C SER A 15 6.72 13.29 17.68
N ARG A 16 6.90 13.36 19.01
CA ARG A 16 7.37 12.25 19.86
C ARG A 16 6.22 11.42 20.44
N GLY A 17 4.96 11.75 20.10
CA GLY A 17 3.78 11.04 20.59
C GLY A 17 3.66 9.63 20.01
N VAL A 18 2.81 8.82 20.63
CA VAL A 18 2.49 7.47 20.16
C VAL A 18 1.84 7.56 18.77
N PRO A 19 2.37 6.87 17.75
CA PRO A 19 1.75 6.85 16.43
C PRO A 19 0.35 6.23 16.46
N THR A 20 -0.58 6.82 15.72
CA THR A 20 -1.92 6.31 15.53
C THR A 20 -1.92 5.16 14.52
N ILE A 21 -2.72 4.14 14.77
CA ILE A 21 -2.99 3.06 13.80
C ILE A 21 -4.34 3.35 13.15
N VAL A 22 -4.35 3.41 11.82
CA VAL A 22 -5.59 3.55 11.03
C VAL A 22 -5.78 2.29 10.20
N MET A 23 -7.03 1.82 10.14
CA MET A 23 -7.45 0.67 9.35
C MET A 23 -8.44 1.16 8.29
N LEU A 24 -8.17 0.84 7.04
CA LEU A 24 -8.84 1.44 5.90
C LEU A 24 -9.16 0.36 4.87
N ASP A 25 -10.22 0.53 4.11
CA ASP A 25 -10.46 -0.30 2.94
C ASP A 25 -9.32 -0.06 1.93
N LEU A 26 -8.63 -1.14 1.55
CA LEU A 26 -7.47 -1.03 0.67
C LEU A 26 -7.82 -0.42 -0.68
N ARG A 27 -8.94 -0.83 -1.29
CA ARG A 27 -9.31 -0.43 -2.64
C ARG A 27 -9.82 1.01 -2.67
N GLU A 28 -10.68 1.37 -1.73
CA GLU A 28 -11.23 2.72 -1.65
C GLU A 28 -10.15 3.75 -1.31
N THR A 29 -9.16 3.35 -0.50
CA THR A 29 -8.11 4.28 -0.04
C THR A 29 -6.96 4.43 -1.03
N ALA A 30 -6.67 3.42 -1.85
CA ALA A 30 -5.50 3.39 -2.74
C ALA A 30 -5.33 4.64 -3.60
N ALA A 31 -6.42 5.22 -4.09
CA ALA A 31 -6.41 6.45 -4.90
C ALA A 31 -6.07 7.71 -4.09
N SER A 32 -6.45 7.73 -2.82
CA SER A 32 -6.29 8.88 -1.92
C SER A 32 -4.91 8.95 -1.24
N LEU A 33 -4.11 7.88 -1.31
CA LEU A 33 -2.83 7.81 -0.60
C LEU A 33 -1.81 8.86 -1.05
N GLU A 34 -1.99 9.45 -2.24
CA GLU A 34 -1.17 10.57 -2.71
C GLU A 34 -1.20 11.77 -1.75
N GLN A 35 -2.28 11.96 -0.98
CA GLN A 35 -2.41 13.05 -0.01
C GLN A 35 -1.32 13.00 1.08
N PHE A 36 -0.80 11.81 1.41
CA PHE A 36 0.25 11.64 2.41
C PHE A 36 1.62 12.12 1.92
N VAL A 37 1.81 12.38 0.63
CA VAL A 37 3.14 12.79 0.13
C VAL A 37 3.47 14.25 0.46
N ALA A 38 2.48 15.11 0.64
CA ALA A 38 2.66 16.54 0.91
C ALA A 38 2.18 16.97 2.30
N GLY A 39 1.67 16.04 3.12
CA GLY A 39 1.07 16.33 4.42
C GLY A 39 2.07 16.45 5.57
N ASP A 40 1.57 16.91 6.71
CA ASP A 40 2.26 16.88 8.01
C ASP A 40 2.27 15.48 8.64
N ILE A 41 1.60 14.51 8.03
CA ILE A 41 1.50 13.13 8.49
C ILE A 41 2.56 12.24 7.84
N VAL A 42 3.34 11.55 8.67
CA VAL A 42 4.39 10.62 8.26
C VAL A 42 3.95 9.18 8.48
N LEU A 43 4.09 8.34 7.45
CA LEU A 43 3.93 6.89 7.57
C LEU A 43 5.15 6.28 8.29
N ARG A 44 4.88 5.54 9.37
CA ARG A 44 5.88 4.87 10.21
C ARG A 44 5.88 3.35 10.03
N GLY A 45 4.78 2.80 9.55
CA GLY A 45 4.60 1.38 9.30
C GLY A 45 3.36 1.16 8.44
N ALA A 46 3.35 0.06 7.70
CA ALA A 46 2.21 -0.32 6.90
C ALA A 46 2.11 -1.85 6.80
N ALA A 47 0.89 -2.36 6.73
CA ALA A 47 0.58 -3.76 6.53
C ALA A 47 -0.75 -3.89 5.76
N VAL A 48 -0.96 -5.05 5.14
CA VAL A 48 -2.26 -5.43 4.57
C VAL A 48 -2.78 -6.62 5.35
N LEU A 49 -4.01 -6.53 5.81
CA LEU A 49 -4.75 -7.67 6.33
C LEU A 49 -5.52 -8.28 5.17
N SER A 50 -5.05 -9.43 4.70
CA SER A 50 -5.69 -10.18 3.61
C SER A 50 -6.89 -10.94 4.15
N THR A 51 -8.06 -10.65 3.58
CA THR A 51 -9.33 -11.33 3.87
C THR A 51 -9.85 -12.11 2.66
N LYS A 52 -9.20 -11.93 1.50
CA LYS A 52 -9.59 -12.41 0.17
C LYS A 52 -9.92 -13.91 0.07
N PHE A 53 -9.38 -14.75 0.95
CA PHE A 53 -9.55 -16.21 0.89
C PHE A 53 -10.30 -16.81 2.09
N ALA A 54 -10.80 -15.99 3.01
CA ALA A 54 -11.34 -16.51 4.26
C ALA A 54 -12.52 -15.70 4.80
N HIS A 55 -13.69 -16.33 4.79
CA HIS A 55 -14.85 -15.89 5.57
C HIS A 55 -14.61 -16.08 7.09
N GLU A 56 -13.72 -17.02 7.47
CA GLU A 56 -13.36 -17.31 8.86
C GLU A 56 -12.16 -16.46 9.31
N VAL A 57 -12.27 -15.86 10.50
CA VAL A 57 -11.30 -14.88 11.05
C VAL A 57 -9.94 -15.51 11.38
N ASP A 58 -9.91 -16.80 11.68
CA ASP A 58 -8.71 -17.57 12.04
C ASP A 58 -7.72 -17.75 10.87
N ARG A 59 -8.18 -17.56 9.63
CA ARG A 59 -7.35 -17.64 8.42
C ARG A 59 -6.92 -16.28 7.88
N TRP A 60 -7.28 -15.19 8.55
CA TRP A 60 -6.84 -13.86 8.16
C TRP A 60 -5.34 -13.72 8.34
N ARG A 61 -4.68 -13.11 7.36
CA ARG A 61 -3.23 -12.97 7.36
C ARG A 61 -2.84 -11.50 7.35
N LEU A 62 -2.03 -11.11 8.32
CA LEU A 62 -1.40 -9.81 8.36
C LEU A 62 -0.06 -9.87 7.62
N ASP A 63 0.03 -9.22 6.47
CA ASP A 63 1.24 -9.11 5.66
C ASP A 63 1.87 -7.73 5.83
N PRO A 64 3.01 -7.61 6.53
CA PRO A 64 3.74 -6.36 6.62
C PRO A 64 4.17 -5.89 5.23
N LEU A 65 4.09 -4.59 4.99
CA LEU A 65 4.56 -3.99 3.76
C LEU A 65 6.03 -3.60 3.86
N ASN A 66 6.74 -3.69 2.74
CA ASN A 66 8.09 -3.19 2.55
C ASN A 66 8.11 -1.88 1.76
N GLU A 67 7.19 -1.68 0.81
CA GLU A 67 7.12 -0.46 0.00
C GLU A 67 5.67 -0.14 -0.40
N ILE A 68 5.35 1.16 -0.46
CA ILE A 68 4.13 1.68 -1.07
C ILE A 68 4.54 2.71 -2.14
N ARG A 69 4.07 2.50 -3.37
CA ARG A 69 4.22 3.43 -4.49
C ARG A 69 2.87 3.85 -5.03
N VAL A 70 2.70 5.14 -5.26
CA VAL A 70 1.49 5.75 -5.84
C VAL A 70 1.81 6.27 -7.24
N GLY A 71 0.82 6.39 -8.12
CA GLY A 71 1.03 6.94 -9.47
C GLY A 71 1.87 6.05 -10.39
N VAL A 72 2.03 4.76 -10.08
CA VAL A 72 2.70 3.81 -10.98
C VAL A 72 1.77 3.56 -12.16
N THR A 73 2.28 3.31 -13.35
CA THR A 73 1.43 2.87 -14.46
C THR A 73 1.70 1.42 -14.83
N GLU A 74 0.66 0.65 -15.07
CA GLU A 74 0.71 -0.75 -15.49
C GLU A 74 -0.26 -0.97 -16.66
N ILE A 75 0.01 -1.99 -17.48
CA ILE A 75 -0.92 -2.42 -18.53
C ILE A 75 -1.88 -3.42 -17.89
N GLU A 76 -3.17 -3.14 -17.98
CA GLU A 76 -4.24 -4.03 -17.53
C GLU A 76 -5.10 -4.48 -18.71
N GLN A 77 -5.54 -5.74 -18.65
CA GLN A 77 -6.45 -6.31 -19.64
C GLN A 77 -7.90 -5.99 -19.25
N TYR A 78 -8.60 -5.31 -20.16
CA TYR A 78 -10.04 -5.08 -20.09
C TYR A 78 -10.75 -5.84 -21.20
N SER A 79 -12.08 -5.98 -21.09
CA SER A 79 -12.92 -6.62 -22.13
C SER A 79 -12.78 -5.97 -23.52
N GLN A 80 -12.33 -4.72 -23.58
CA GLN A 80 -12.14 -3.93 -24.80
C GLN A 80 -10.67 -3.84 -25.25
N GLY A 81 -9.78 -4.65 -24.66
CA GLY A 81 -8.34 -4.65 -24.95
C GLY A 81 -7.48 -4.13 -23.80
N GLU A 82 -6.19 -3.98 -24.06
CA GLU A 82 -5.21 -3.52 -23.09
C GLU A 82 -5.31 -2.00 -22.88
N ARG A 83 -5.25 -1.58 -21.62
CA ARG A 83 -5.23 -0.17 -21.23
C ARG A 83 -4.11 0.10 -20.26
N LEU A 84 -3.46 1.25 -20.44
CA LEU A 84 -2.54 1.77 -19.46
C LEU A 84 -3.35 2.40 -18.32
N VAL A 85 -3.11 1.94 -17.09
CA VAL A 85 -3.79 2.42 -15.89
C VAL A 85 -2.79 2.96 -14.89
N THR A 86 -3.21 3.96 -14.12
CA THR A 86 -2.49 4.41 -12.93
C THR A 86 -2.94 3.57 -11.74
N VAL A 87 -1.96 3.08 -10.98
CA VAL A 87 -2.13 2.14 -9.89
C VAL A 87 -1.36 2.59 -8.64
N THR A 88 -1.84 2.15 -7.48
CA THR A 88 -1.06 2.10 -6.26
C THR A 88 -0.53 0.70 -6.06
N ARG A 89 0.79 0.58 -5.93
CA ARG A 89 1.51 -0.69 -5.76
C ARG A 89 1.95 -0.83 -4.30
N PHE A 90 1.57 -1.96 -3.70
CA PHE A 90 1.96 -2.37 -2.36
C PHE A 90 2.87 -3.59 -2.49
N THR A 91 4.09 -3.50 -1.96
CA THR A 91 5.03 -4.64 -1.93
C THR A 91 5.13 -5.14 -0.51
N THR A 92 4.83 -6.41 -0.27
CA THR A 92 4.93 -7.06 1.04
C THR A 92 6.38 -7.37 1.40
N ALA A 93 6.65 -7.56 2.69
CA ALA A 93 7.98 -7.98 3.17
C ALA A 93 8.41 -9.35 2.62
N ALA A 94 7.45 -10.21 2.26
CA ALA A 94 7.71 -11.49 1.60
C ALA A 94 7.97 -11.36 0.08
N GLY A 95 8.04 -10.14 -0.46
CA GLY A 95 8.27 -9.87 -1.89
C GLY A 95 7.01 -9.96 -2.76
N GLY A 96 5.85 -10.29 -2.19
CA GLY A 96 4.57 -10.27 -2.90
C GLY A 96 4.18 -8.86 -3.30
N THR A 97 3.47 -8.71 -4.42
CA THR A 97 2.96 -7.41 -4.88
C THR A 97 1.45 -7.45 -5.02
N LEU A 98 0.81 -6.41 -4.51
CA LEU A 98 -0.61 -6.14 -4.66
C LEU A 98 -0.77 -4.79 -5.34
N THR A 99 -1.57 -4.75 -6.39
CA THR A 99 -1.77 -3.54 -7.18
C THR A 99 -3.24 -3.16 -7.18
N VAL A 100 -3.52 -1.88 -7.01
CA VAL A 100 -4.88 -1.34 -7.04
C VAL A 100 -4.95 -0.24 -8.11
N PRO A 101 -5.63 -0.49 -9.26
CA PRO A 101 -5.87 0.53 -10.26
C PRO A 101 -6.89 1.56 -9.77
N TYR A 102 -6.69 2.83 -10.13
CA TYR A 102 -7.62 3.91 -9.77
C TYR A 102 -7.87 4.95 -10.86
N ALA A 103 -7.07 4.99 -11.93
CA ALA A 103 -7.29 5.91 -13.05
C ALA A 103 -6.76 5.33 -14.37
N LEU A 104 -7.22 5.86 -15.50
CA LEU A 104 -6.59 5.63 -16.80
C LEU A 104 -5.35 6.52 -16.93
N ALA A 105 -4.33 6.00 -17.60
CA ALA A 105 -3.10 6.72 -17.88
C ALA A 105 -2.87 6.88 -19.39
N THR A 106 -2.26 7.99 -19.78
CA THR A 106 -1.90 8.27 -21.18
C THR A 106 -0.42 8.07 -21.46
N LYS A 107 0.42 8.03 -20.42
CA LYS A 107 1.88 7.88 -20.52
C LYS A 107 2.42 7.02 -19.39
N PRO A 108 3.49 6.22 -19.63
CA PRO A 108 4.13 5.45 -18.59
C PRO A 108 4.74 6.31 -17.49
N ALA A 109 4.57 5.92 -16.23
CA ALA A 109 5.20 6.52 -15.06
C ALA A 109 5.65 5.44 -14.06
N ARG A 110 6.83 5.67 -13.46
CA ARG A 110 7.38 4.79 -12.41
C ARG A 110 6.70 4.97 -11.05
N GLY A 111 5.81 5.95 -10.92
CA GLY A 111 5.21 6.38 -9.68
C GLY A 111 6.20 6.97 -8.67
N ARG A 112 5.64 7.46 -7.57
CA ARG A 112 6.37 8.04 -6.45
C ARG A 112 6.30 7.10 -5.26
N ARG A 113 7.44 6.90 -4.59
CA ARG A 113 7.51 6.11 -3.37
C ARG A 113 6.95 6.92 -2.21
N LEU A 114 5.80 6.49 -1.70
CA LEU A 114 5.16 7.10 -0.54
C LEU A 114 5.86 6.66 0.75
N TRP A 115 6.18 5.38 0.85
CA TRP A 115 6.77 4.81 2.05
C TRP A 115 7.65 3.60 1.73
N ARG A 116 8.65 3.37 2.57
CA ARG A 116 9.48 2.16 2.57
C ARG A 116 9.79 1.78 4.01
N ALA A 117 9.74 0.49 4.30
CA ALA A 117 10.20 -0.04 5.58
C ALA A 117 11.68 0.31 5.79
N LYS A 118 12.03 0.72 7.01
CA LYS A 118 13.43 0.84 7.38
C LYS A 118 14.03 -0.57 7.43
N ALA A 119 15.22 -0.76 6.85
CA ALA A 119 15.93 -2.02 6.97
C ALA A 119 16.03 -2.40 8.46
N SER A 120 15.60 -3.60 8.80
CA SER A 120 15.72 -4.10 10.17
C SER A 120 17.20 -4.22 10.51
N ALA A 121 17.64 -3.57 11.59
CA ALA A 121 19.01 -3.72 12.10
C ALA A 121 19.34 -5.18 12.46
N ALA A 122 18.33 -6.03 12.69
CA ALA A 122 18.52 -7.45 12.99
C ALA A 122 19.02 -8.28 11.79
N ALA A 123 18.87 -7.79 10.56
CA ALA A 123 19.38 -8.47 9.36
C ALA A 123 20.86 -8.15 9.05
N ALA A 124 21.45 -7.18 9.74
CA ALA A 124 22.84 -6.75 9.54
C ALA A 124 23.83 -7.44 10.50
N SER A 125 23.35 -8.36 11.34
CA SER A 125 24.14 -9.08 12.35
C SER A 125 24.14 -10.60 12.14
N ALA A 126 23.71 -11.08 10.97
CA ALA A 126 23.70 -12.49 10.59
C ALA A 126 24.83 -12.80 9.60
#